data_AF-A0A6B3IIC6-F1
#
_entry.id   AF-A0A6B3IIC6-F1
#
_cell.length_a   1.000
_cell.length_b   1.000
_cell.length_c   1.000
_cell.angle_alpha   90.00
_cell.angle_beta   90.00
_cell.angle_gamma   90.00
#
_symmetry.space_group_name_H-M   'P 1'
#
loop_
_entity.id
_entity.type
_entity.pdbx_description
1 polymer ?
#
loop_
_entity_poly.entity_id
_entity_poly.type
_entity_poly.pdbx_seq_one_letter_code
_entity_poly.pdbx_strand_id
1 'polypeptide(L)' 'IRRGVRPVVVINGSEGEPACRKDTVLLNRAPHLILDGALLAAEALGARTLVVAVTRNSTEVSVRAALAERGLS' A
#
# COMPACT_ATOMS: atom_id res chain seq x y z
N ILE A 1 6.46 -19.96 3.66
CA ILE A 1 5.12 -19.62 4.20
C ILE A 1 4.73 -20.71 5.19
N ARG A 2 4.44 -20.36 6.46
CA ARG A 2 3.99 -21.37 7.46
C ARG A 2 2.62 -21.89 7.05
N ARG A 3 2.48 -23.20 6.87
CA ARG A 3 1.18 -23.82 6.52
C ARG A 3 0.18 -23.55 7.65
N GLY A 4 -1.03 -23.12 7.28
CA GLY A 4 -2.14 -22.85 8.21
C GLY A 4 -2.33 -21.39 8.63
N VAL A 5 -1.35 -20.50 8.43
CA VAL A 5 -1.49 -19.05 8.70
C VAL A 5 -1.70 -18.32 7.39
N ARG A 6 -2.75 -17.51 7.29
CA ARG A 6 -3.00 -16.65 6.12
C ARG A 6 -1.98 -15.52 6.08
N PRO A 7 -1.23 -15.34 4.98
CA PRO A 7 -0.31 -14.21 4.86
C PRO A 7 -1.03 -12.87 4.84
N VAL A 8 -0.29 -11.82 5.21
CA VAL A 8 -0.70 -10.41 5.11
C VAL A 8 0.32 -9.70 4.23
N VAL A 9 -0.15 -8.86 3.31
CA VAL A 9 0.72 -7.99 2.51
C VAL A 9 0.76 -6.61 3.16
N VAL A 10 1.97 -6.07 3.36
CA VAL A 10 2.17 -4.73 3.90
C VAL A 10 2.86 -3.88 2.85
N ILE A 11 2.19 -2.81 2.44
CA ILE A 11 2.80 -1.72 1.67
C ILE A 11 3.47 -0.80 2.68
N ASN A 12 4.80 -0.85 2.76
CA ASN A 12 5.57 0.05 3.61
C ASN A 12 5.92 1.33 2.83
N GLY A 13 5.09 2.37 3.00
CA GLY A 13 5.33 3.72 2.49
C GLY A 13 5.94 4.65 3.55
N SER A 14 6.59 4.11 4.58
CA SER A 14 7.23 4.90 5.63
C SER A 14 8.63 5.33 5.20
N GLU A 15 8.83 6.63 5.02
CA GLU A 15 10.16 7.20 4.73
C GLU A 15 10.84 7.69 6.01
N GLY A 16 12.02 7.14 6.31
CA GLY A 16 12.85 7.55 7.45
C GLY A 16 13.94 8.56 7.11
N GLU A 17 14.31 8.71 5.83
CA GLU A 17 15.39 9.60 5.38
C GLU A 17 14.83 10.93 4.84
N PRO A 18 15.14 12.09 5.44
CA PRO A 18 14.49 13.37 5.13
C PRO A 18 14.56 13.82 3.66
N ALA A 19 15.63 13.44 2.95
CA ALA A 19 15.87 13.81 1.55
C ALA A 19 15.29 12.82 0.54
N CYS A 20 14.98 11.59 0.96
CA CYS A 20 14.43 10.57 0.07
C CYS A 20 12.90 10.64 0.13
N ARG A 21 12.27 10.97 -1.01
CA ARG A 21 10.81 11.11 -1.13
C ARG A 21 10.18 10.17 -2.16
N LYS A 22 10.86 9.09 -2.51
CA LYS A 22 10.45 8.21 -3.62
C LYS A 22 9.08 7.55 -3.36
N ASP A 23 8.85 7.07 -2.14
CA ASP A 23 7.65 6.32 -1.77
C ASP A 23 6.49 7.32 -1.61
N THR A 24 6.76 8.46 -0.98
CA THR A 24 5.83 9.60 -0.89
C THR A 24 5.43 10.07 -2.29
N VAL A 25 6.38 10.22 -3.23
CA VAL A 25 6.08 10.65 -4.60
C VAL A 25 5.21 9.62 -5.31
N LEU A 26 5.57 8.33 -5.27
CA LEU A 26 4.79 7.29 -5.93
C LEU A 26 3.37 7.16 -5.36
N LEU A 27 3.23 7.16 -4.03
CA LEU A 27 1.92 7.04 -3.38
C LEU A 27 1.03 8.29 -3.56
N ASN A 28 1.61 9.46 -3.84
CA ASN A 28 0.84 10.67 -4.14
C ASN A 28 0.56 10.88 -5.63
N ARG A 29 1.38 10.33 -6.53
CA ARG A 29 1.25 10.56 -7.98
C ARG A 29 0.69 9.36 -8.74
N ALA A 30 0.88 8.16 -8.24
CA ALA A 30 0.42 6.92 -8.83
C ALA A 30 -0.06 5.92 -7.75
N PRO A 31 -0.98 6.31 -6.84
CA PRO A 31 -1.44 5.42 -5.77
C PRO A 31 -2.03 4.11 -6.32
N HIS A 32 -2.77 4.17 -7.42
CA HIS A 32 -3.33 2.98 -8.06
C HIS A 32 -2.29 1.98 -8.54
N LEU A 33 -1.15 2.44 -9.06
CA LEU A 33 -0.07 1.55 -9.50
C LEU A 33 0.47 0.74 -8.31
N ILE A 34 0.62 1.38 -7.16
CA ILE A 34 1.06 0.72 -5.93
C ILE A 34 0.00 -0.26 -5.42
N LEU A 35 -1.28 0.13 -5.44
CA LEU A 35 -2.39 -0.73 -5.05
C LEU A 35 -2.52 -1.96 -5.95
N ASP A 36 -2.38 -1.81 -7.27
CA ASP A 36 -2.45 -2.91 -8.23
C ASP A 36 -1.32 -3.92 -8.02
N GLY A 37 -0.08 -3.43 -7.85
CA GLY A 37 1.05 -4.30 -7.53
C GLY A 37 0.85 -5.06 -6.21
N ALA A 38 0.26 -4.41 -5.21
CA ALA A 38 0.01 -5.03 -3.92
C ALA A 38 -1.15 -6.05 -3.96
N LEU A 39 -2.17 -5.83 -4.80
CA LEU A 39 -3.23 -6.82 -5.05
C LEU A 39 -2.68 -8.06 -5.77
N LEU A 40 -1.82 -7.88 -6.78
CA LEU A 40 -1.14 -9.00 -7.44
C LEU A 40 -0.25 -9.79 -6.48
N ALA A 41 0.49 -9.09 -5.60
CA ALA A 41 1.29 -9.73 -4.56
C ALA A 41 0.40 -10.50 -3.56
N ALA A 42 -0.75 -9.92 -3.17
CA ALA A 42 -1.69 -10.58 -2.26
C ALA A 42 -2.28 -11.85 -2.88
N GLU A 43 -2.66 -11.80 -4.16
CA GLU A 43 -3.16 -12.95 -4.91
C GLU A 43 -2.10 -14.06 -4.98
N ALA A 44 -0.88 -13.73 -5.39
CA ALA A 44 0.23 -14.68 -5.51
C ALA A 44 0.57 -15.36 -4.16
N LEU A 45 0.39 -14.66 -3.04
CA LEU A 45 0.65 -15.16 -1.70
C LEU A 45 -0.57 -15.81 -1.04
N GLY A 46 -1.76 -15.75 -1.64
CA GLY A 46 -3.02 -16.16 -1.02
C GLY A 46 -3.39 -15.33 0.21
N ALA A 47 -2.93 -14.08 0.28
CA ALA A 47 -3.26 -13.13 1.33
C ALA A 47 -4.68 -12.59 1.13
N ARG A 48 -5.39 -12.37 2.24
CA ARG A 48 -6.73 -11.73 2.24
C ARG A 48 -6.75 -10.39 2.95
N THR A 49 -5.59 -9.96 3.44
CA THR A 49 -5.44 -8.73 4.19
C THR A 49 -4.26 -7.98 3.59
N LEU A 50 -4.52 -6.72 3.29
CA LEU A 50 -3.55 -5.77 2.79
C LEU A 50 -3.54 -4.58 3.74
N VAL A 51 -2.36 -4.15 4.16
CA VAL A 51 -2.16 -3.02 5.07
C VAL A 51 -1.26 -2.01 4.38
N VAL A 52 -1.64 -0.74 4.40
CA VAL A 52 -0.80 0.36 3.89
C VAL A 52 -0.32 1.18 5.08
N ALA A 53 0.99 1.18 5.31
CA ALA A 53 1.63 1.92 6.39
C ALA A 53 2.33 3.16 5.81
N VAL A 54 1.94 4.34 6.25
CA VAL A 54 2.48 5.63 5.78
C VAL A 54 2.75 6.54 6.97
N THR A 55 3.71 7.45 6.83
CA THR A 55 4.10 8.40 7.91
C THR A 55 3.64 9.84 7.66
N ARG A 56 3.11 10.14 6.47
CA ARG A 56 2.70 11.49 6.06
C ARG A 56 1.20 11.55 5.80
N ASN A 57 0.54 12.58 6.34
CA ASN A 57 -0.89 12.81 6.14
C ASN A 57 -1.26 12.93 4.65
N SER A 58 -0.48 13.67 3.84
CA SER A 58 -0.74 13.80 2.40
C SER A 58 -0.81 12.45 1.69
N THR A 59 0.09 11.53 2.07
CA THR A 59 0.15 10.18 1.51
C THR A 59 -1.04 9.34 1.96
N GLU A 60 -1.44 9.45 3.22
CA GLU A 60 -2.66 8.78 3.72
C GLU A 60 -3.90 9.24 2.95
N VAL A 61 -4.07 10.56 2.78
CA VAL A 61 -5.20 11.14 2.04
C VAL A 61 -5.22 10.64 0.59
N SER A 62 -4.06 10.62 -0.09
CA SER A 62 -3.95 10.12 -1.46
C SER A 62 -4.38 8.65 -1.57
N VAL A 63 -3.90 7.80 -0.66
CA VAL A 63 -4.26 6.36 -0.65
C VAL A 63 -5.75 6.18 -0.35
N ARG A 64 -6.31 6.92 0.61
CA ARG A 64 -7.75 6.85 0.93
C ARG A 64 -8.62 7.29 -0.23
N ALA A 65 -8.24 8.37 -0.94
CA ALA A 65 -8.95 8.80 -2.14
C ALA A 65 -8.93 7.71 -3.22
N ALA A 66 -7.76 7.12 -3.49
CA ALA A 66 -7.62 6.04 -4.47
C ALA A 66 -8.41 4.77 -4.09
N LEU A 67 -8.56 4.47 -2.79
CA LEU A 67 -9.43 3.40 -2.32
C LEU A 67 -10.91 3.74 -2.54
N ALA A 68 -11.32 4.95 -2.20
CA ALA A 68 -12.70 5.42 -2.39
C ALA A 68 -13.11 5.43 -3.88
N GLU A 69 -12.22 5.84 -4.78
CA GLU A 69 -12.43 5.77 -6.23
C GLU A 69 -12.66 4.34 -6.74
N ARG A 70 -12.12 3.34 -6.04
CA ARG A 70 -12.34 1.91 -6.32
C ARG A 70 -13.58 1.34 -5.62
N GLY A 71 -14.33 2.15 -4.89
CA GLY A 71 -15.46 1.70 -4.07
C GLY A 71 -15.03 0.88 -2.85
N LEU A 72 -13.77 1.04 -2.41
CA LEU A 72 -13.21 0.38 -1.23
C LEU A 72 -13.14 1.39 -0.08
N SER A 73 -13.57 0.98 1.11
CA SER A 73 -13.59 1.79 2.34
C SER A 73 -12.61 1.25 3.38
#